data_AF-A0A0G3X7K6-F1
#
_entry.id   AF-A0A0G3X7K6-F1
#
_cell.length_a   1.000
_cell.length_b   1.000
_cell.length_c   1.000
_cell.angle_alpha   90.00
_cell.angle_beta   90.00
_cell.angle_gamma   90.00
#
_symmetry.space_group_name_H-M   'P 1'
#
loop_
_entity.id
_entity.type
_entity.pdbx_description
1 polymer ?
#
loop_
_entity_poly.entity_id
_entity_poly.type
_entity_poly.pdbx_seq_one_letter_code
_entity_poly.pdbx_strand_id
1 'polypeptide(L)' 'MSKIEDLRSKTDDQLDAQLTELKREQFNLRFQAATNQLEAPARIRQVRRQIAQIKTLQTERAAAAEAKA' A
#
# COMPACT_ATOMS: atom_id res chain seq x y z
N MET A 1 -8.55 7.13 4.20
CA MET A 1 -8.45 5.71 3.78
C MET A 1 -8.89 5.67 2.33
N SER A 2 -8.04 5.20 1.41
CA SER A 2 -8.49 4.94 0.03
C SER A 2 -9.56 3.85 0.06
N LYS A 3 -10.67 4.05 -0.65
CA LYS A 3 -11.67 2.99 -0.76
C LYS A 3 -11.04 1.84 -1.56
N ILE A 4 -11.33 0.60 -1.18
CA ILE A 4 -10.80 -0.59 -1.87
C ILE A 4 -11.24 -0.58 -3.35
N GLU A 5 -12.41 -0.02 -3.63
CA GLU A 5 -12.93 0.19 -4.98
C GLU A 5 -11.96 0.99 -5.87
N ASP A 6 -11.35 2.05 -5.32
CA ASP A 6 -10.37 2.89 -6.03
C ASP A 6 -9.06 2.14 -6.31
N LEU A 7 -8.76 1.08 -5.55
CA LEU A 7 -7.59 0.24 -5.80
C LEU A 7 -7.88 -0.82 -6.87
N ARG A 8 -9.13 -1.32 -6.93
CA ARG A 8 -9.55 -2.31 -7.92
C ARG A 8 -9.59 -1.75 -9.34
N SER A 9 -9.90 -0.46 -9.50
CA SER A 9 -9.92 0.22 -10.81
C SER A 9 -8.54 0.49 -11.41
N LYS A 10 -7.47 0.34 -10.64
CA LYS A 10 -6.08 0.59 -11.09
C LYS A 10 -5.50 -0.60 -11.83
N THR A 11 -4.59 -0.31 -12.77
CA THR A 11 -3.78 -1.35 -13.43
C THR A 11 -2.71 -1.90 -12.49
N ASP A 12 -2.12 -3.05 -12.82
CA ASP A 12 -1.06 -3.65 -12.00
C ASP A 12 0.16 -2.72 -11.88
N ASP A 13 0.59 -2.08 -12.97
CA ASP A 13 1.69 -1.10 -12.96
C ASP A 13 1.40 0.10 -12.05
N GLN A 14 0.14 0.58 -12.04
CA GLN A 14 -0.27 1.68 -11.16
C GLN A 14 -0.28 1.26 -9.69
N LEU A 15 -0.64 0.00 -9.40
CA LEU A 15 -0.58 -0.57 -8.06
C LEU A 15 0.88 -0.71 -7.58
N ASP A 16 1.80 -1.12 -8.46
CA ASP A 16 3.22 -1.23 -8.14
C ASP A 16 3.90 0.12 -7.91
N ALA A 17 3.56 1.12 -8.73
CA ALA A 17 4.02 2.48 -8.53
C ALA A 17 3.54 3.03 -7.16
N GLN A 18 2.27 2.82 -6.82
CA GLN A 18 1.73 3.24 -5.52
C GLN A 18 2.33 2.46 -4.35
N LEU A 19 2.58 1.16 -4.52
CA LEU A 19 3.24 0.34 -3.51
C LEU A 19 4.64 0.85 -3.21
N THR A 20 5.38 1.26 -4.24
CA THR A 20 6.72 1.83 -4.11
C THR A 20 6.70 3.15 -3.34
N GLU A 21 5.76 4.04 -3.67
CA GLU A 21 5.61 5.31 -2.98
C GLU A 21 5.22 5.13 -1.51
N LEU A 22 4.25 4.26 -1.22
CA LEU A 22 3.84 3.96 0.15
C LEU A 22 4.97 3.34 0.99
N LYS A 23 5.85 2.52 0.38
CA LYS A 23 7.03 1.98 1.08
C LYS A 23 8.04 3.07 1.41
N ARG A 24 8.27 4.03 0.50
CA ARG A 24 9.12 5.19 0.75
C ARG A 24 8.54 6.06 1.87
N GLU A 25 7.24 6.33 1.83
CA GLU A 25 6.55 7.04 2.90
C GLU A 25 6.65 6.31 4.24
N GLN A 26 6.46 4.98 4.26
CA GLN A 26 6.62 4.18 5.46
C GLN A 26 8.03 4.30 6.05
N PHE A 27 9.07 4.27 5.22
CA PHE A 27 10.45 4.46 5.66
C PHE A 27 10.64 5.84 6.30
N ASN A 28 10.17 6.89 5.64
CA ASN A 28 10.24 8.26 6.15
C ASN A 28 9.51 8.41 7.50
N LEU A 29 8.31 7.83 7.64
CA LEU A 29 7.57 7.85 8.90
C LEU A 29 8.29 7.09 10.02
N ARG A 30 8.98 5.99 9.71
CA ARG A 30 9.82 5.27 10.68
C ARG A 30 11.02 6.11 11.11
N PHE A 31 11.63 6.83 10.18
CA PHE A 31 12.72 7.75 10.47
C PHE A 31 12.25 8.90 11.37
N GLN A 32 11.14 9.57 11.03
CA GLN A 32 10.54 10.63 11.84
C GLN A 32 10.14 10.15 13.24
N ALA A 33 9.64 8.91 13.36
CA ALA A 33 9.33 8.31 14.66
C ALA A 33 10.60 8.11 15.50
N ALA A 34 11.73 7.73 14.90
CA ALA A 34 13.00 7.56 15.59
C ALA A 34 13.63 8.89 16.02
N THR A 35 13.42 9.97 15.26
CA THR A 35 13.92 11.32 15.59
C THR A 35 12.96 12.13 16.48
N ASN A 36 11.84 11.54 16.93
CA ASN A 36 10.77 12.21 17.68
C ASN A 36 10.16 13.43 16.95
N GLN A 37 10.16 13.43 15.61
CA GLN A 37 9.59 14.48 14.76
C GLN A 37 8.27 14.05 14.10
N LEU A 38 7.63 13.02 14.63
CA LEU A 38 6.42 12.44 14.04
C LEU A 38 5.18 13.24 14.44
N GLU A 39 4.66 14.04 13.51
CA GLU A 39 3.45 14.86 13.74
C GLU A 39 2.14 14.06 13.62
N ALA A 40 2.11 13.01 12.78
CA ALA A 40 0.89 12.26 12.47
C ALA A 40 1.01 10.74 12.70
N PRO A 41 0.98 10.24 13.95
CA PRO A 41 1.11 8.82 14.26
C PRO A 41 0.06 7.91 13.60
N ALA A 42 -1.15 8.43 13.39
CA ALA A 42 -2.22 7.71 12.69
C ALA A 42 -1.83 7.34 11.25
N ARG A 43 -0.96 8.13 10.60
CA ARG A 43 -0.52 7.92 9.22
C ARG A 43 0.24 6.61 9.06
N ILE A 44 1.04 6.21 10.04
CA ILE A 44 1.76 4.92 10.03
C ILE A 44 0.79 3.75 9.84
N ARG A 45 -0.30 3.75 10.61
CA ARG A 45 -1.33 2.69 10.52
C ARG A 45 -2.05 2.74 9.17
N GLN A 46 -2.31 3.92 8.62
CA GLN A 46 -2.95 4.08 7.32
C GLN A 46 -2.06 3.54 6.19
N VAL A 47 -0.80 3.97 6.13
CA VAL A 47 0.17 3.53 5.11
C VAL A 47 0.35 2.01 5.17
N ARG A 48 0.49 1.43 6.38
CA ARG A 48 0.58 -0.03 6.55
C ARG A 48 -0.66 -0.75 5.99
N ARG A 49 -1.86 -0.23 6.25
CA ARG A 49 -3.11 -0.81 5.74
C ARG A 49 -3.21 -0.70 4.22
N GLN A 50 -2.81 0.42 3.64
CA GLN A 50 -2.83 0.62 2.19
C GLN A 50 -1.87 -0.33 1.48
N ILE A 51 -0.66 -0.52 2.01
CA ILE A 51 0.31 -1.51 1.52
C ILE A 51 -0.29 -2.92 1.55
N ALA A 52 -0.94 -3.28 2.67
CA ALA A 52 -1.57 -4.59 2.81
C ALA A 52 -2.69 -4.80 1.78
N GLN A 53 -3.56 -3.81 1.60
CA GLN A 53 -4.65 -3.86 0.61
C GLN A 53 -4.14 -4.05 -0.82
N ILE A 54 -3.11 -3.30 -1.22
CA ILE A 54 -2.50 -3.44 -2.57
C ILE A 54 -1.95 -4.85 -2.76
N LYS A 55 -1.18 -5.36 -1.79
CA LYS A 55 -0.61 -6.71 -1.86
C LYS A 55 -1.70 -7.79 -1.93
N THR A 56 -2.75 -7.67 -1.13
CA THR A 56 -3.89 -8.61 -1.19
C THR A 56 -4.52 -8.61 -2.59
N LEU A 57 -4.74 -7.44 -3.18
CA LEU A 57 -5.30 -7.31 -4.52
C LEU A 57 -4.41 -7.93 -5.60
N GLN A 58 -3.08 -7.76 -5.48
CA GLN A 58 -2.11 -8.40 -6.36
C GLN A 58 -2.16 -9.93 -6.25
N THR A 59 -2.24 -10.46 -5.02
CA THR A 59 -2.40 -11.90 -4.78
C THR A 59 -3.72 -12.43 -5.33
N GLU A 60 -4.84 -11.71 -5.13
CA GLU A 60 -6.15 -12.06 -5.70
C GLU A 60 -6.09 -12.13 -7.23
N ARG A 61 -5.42 -11.16 -7.89
CA ARG A 61 -5.24 -11.14 -9.35
C ARG A 61 -4.38 -12.30 -9.84
N ALA A 62 -3.28 -12.60 -9.15
CA ALA A 62 -2.41 -13.72 -9.49
C ALA A 62 -3.14 -15.06 -9.39
N ALA A 63 -3.85 -15.31 -8.27
CA ALA A 63 -4.64 -16.53 -8.09
C ALA A 63 -5.77 -16.67 -9.14
N ALA A 64 -6.40 -15.56 -9.52
CA ALA A 64 -7.42 -15.57 -10.57
C ALA A 64 -6.84 -15.80 -11.98
N ALA A 65 -5.59 -15.40 -12.23
CA ALA A 65 -4.90 -15.70 -13.49
C ALA A 65 -4.51 -17.18 -13.56
N GLU A 66 -4.00 -17.75 -12.47
CA GLU A 66 -3.67 -19.18 -12.37
C GLU A 66 -4.92 -20.08 -12.52
N ALA A 67 -6.06 -19.70 -11.95
CA ALA A 67 -7.31 -20.46 -12.07
C ALA A 67 -7.92 -20.43 -13.49
N LYS A 68 -7.47 -19.53 -14.37
CA LYS A 68 -7.92 -19.41 -15.76
C LYS A 68 -6.98 -20.07 -16.76
N ALA A 69 -5.80 -20.49 -16.33
CA ALA A 69 -4.82 -21.24 -17.12
C ALA A 69 -5.10 -22.74 -17.02
#